data_AF-A0A940QPS3-F1
#
_entry.id   AF-A0A940QPS3-F1
#
_cell.length_a   1.000
_cell.length_b   1.000
_cell.length_c   1.000
_cell.angle_alpha   90.00
_cell.angle_beta   90.00
_cell.angle_gamma   90.00
#
_symmetry.space_group_name_H-M   'P 1'
#
loop_
_entity.id
_entity.type
_entity.pdbx_description
1 polymer ?
#
loop_
_entity_poly.entity_id
_entity_poly.type
_entity_poly.pdbx_seq_one_letter_code
_entity_poly.pdbx_strand_id
1 'polypeptide(L)'
;MNEDKSKGRITVYVIVFLLLAAVLVGIIVFGLGHSASSGDVGHKAEVTDTSGNAQYLDNWETEPVTEPAETKPKHESPLKMVVAEAETELTDLGVELDRNSKKTYKMDLDKFADPGDTIDSFTFYYHAADGVSGLGEVKGGFGISVDNKCEAKTDNIWYQTPEDFSVRAGTSGSVTWVIPDEILDYVTVPRGSILFGYWWSDVEKIVLDRVVCHKRAVQLIPCDGESGSEINKVIKPAEPDNVISVNVSDVLETYHMPCCLTMKFEGSEPVSELKGKFTIDTGNFRGGTCESVPMIVSSDKNETELKWVLPEVIRLNADHGGKITFTLERCSLSEVTAKELVVEYALSE
;
A
#
# COMPACT_ATOMS: atom_id res chain seq x y z
N MET A 1 -12.40 11.30 -37.05
CA MET A 1 -12.32 9.83 -37.09
C MET A 1 -11.25 9.44 -36.08
N ASN A 2 -11.65 9.31 -34.81
CA ASN A 2 -10.71 9.07 -33.71
C ASN A 2 -10.84 7.62 -33.27
N GLU A 3 -9.85 6.79 -33.64
CA GLU A 3 -9.74 5.46 -33.07
C GLU A 3 -9.21 5.55 -31.64
N ASP A 4 -10.17 5.56 -30.71
CA ASP A 4 -10.18 4.81 -29.46
C ASP A 4 -8.81 4.38 -28.89
N LYS A 5 -8.13 5.33 -28.23
CA LYS A 5 -6.88 5.07 -27.48
C LYS A 5 -7.05 4.10 -26.29
N SER A 6 -8.28 3.74 -25.90
CA SER A 6 -8.49 2.81 -24.76
C SER A 6 -8.03 1.39 -25.09
N LYS A 7 -8.24 0.95 -26.34
CA LYS A 7 -7.88 -0.39 -26.82
C LYS A 7 -6.38 -0.65 -26.80
N GLY A 8 -5.57 0.38 -27.06
CA GLY A 8 -4.11 0.30 -26.93
C GLY A 8 -3.66 -0.02 -25.50
N ARG A 9 -4.21 0.69 -24.51
CA ARG A 9 -3.86 0.50 -23.09
C ARG A 9 -4.27 -0.89 -22.59
N ILE A 10 -5.49 -1.32 -22.87
CA ILE A 10 -5.99 -2.66 -22.49
C ILE A 10 -5.12 -3.77 -23.10
N THR A 11 -4.69 -3.62 -24.35
CA THR A 11 -3.83 -4.62 -25.02
C THR A 11 -2.45 -4.74 -24.35
N VAL A 12 -1.86 -3.62 -23.89
CA VAL A 12 -0.59 -3.63 -23.15
C VAL A 12 -0.72 -4.37 -21.82
N TYR A 13 -1.79 -4.11 -21.04
CA TYR A 13 -2.00 -4.82 -19.77
C TYR A 13 -2.14 -6.34 -19.92
N VAL A 14 -2.83 -6.81 -20.98
CA VAL A 14 -2.96 -8.26 -21.26
C VAL A 14 -1.60 -8.89 -21.62
N ILE A 15 -0.73 -8.18 -22.34
CA ILE A 15 0.61 -8.69 -22.69
C ILE A 15 1.51 -8.78 -21.44
N VAL A 16 1.49 -7.75 -20.57
CA VAL A 16 2.22 -7.77 -19.29
C VAL A 16 1.73 -8.90 -18.38
N PHE A 17 0.40 -9.11 -18.32
CA PHE A 17 -0.21 -10.21 -17.56
C PHE A 17 0.25 -11.60 -18.04
N LEU A 18 0.32 -11.83 -19.35
CA LEU A 18 0.78 -13.10 -19.92
C LEU A 18 2.27 -13.37 -19.65
N LEU A 19 3.10 -12.32 -19.60
CA LEU A 19 4.53 -12.45 -19.27
C LEU A 19 4.74 -12.79 -17.79
N LEU A 20 4.01 -12.15 -16.88
CA LEU A 20 4.05 -12.47 -15.44
C LEU A 20 3.59 -13.90 -15.14
N ALA A 21 2.51 -14.35 -15.78
CA ALA A 21 2.01 -15.72 -15.62
C ALA A 21 3.02 -16.79 -16.09
N ALA A 22 3.76 -16.52 -17.18
CA ALA A 22 4.78 -17.44 -17.70
C ALA A 22 5.98 -17.61 -16.76
N VAL A 23 6.37 -16.57 -16.02
CA VAL A 23 7.49 -16.63 -15.06
C VAL A 23 7.15 -17.51 -13.84
N LEU A 24 5.92 -17.45 -13.34
CA LEU A 24 5.50 -18.26 -12.17
C LEU A 24 5.55 -19.77 -12.45
N VAL A 25 5.13 -20.20 -13.65
CA VAL A 25 5.11 -21.63 -14.02
C VAL A 25 6.53 -22.21 -14.15
N GLY A 26 7.53 -21.39 -14.48
CA GLY A 26 8.92 -21.82 -14.62
C GLY A 26 9.58 -22.26 -13.31
N ILE A 27 9.10 -21.78 -12.15
CA ILE A 27 9.72 -22.05 -10.84
C ILE A 27 9.30 -23.42 -10.28
N ILE A 28 8.13 -23.93 -10.67
CA ILE A 28 7.54 -25.17 -10.11
C ILE A 28 8.22 -26.45 -10.67
N VAL A 29 8.89 -26.38 -11.83
CA VAL A 29 9.39 -27.57 -12.56
C VAL A 29 10.82 -27.99 -12.19
N PHE A 30 11.57 -27.18 -11.42
CA PHE A 30 12.98 -27.48 -11.06
C PHE A 30 13.26 -27.69 -9.56
N GLY A 31 12.20 -27.84 -8.75
CA GLY A 31 12.29 -27.91 -7.27
C GLY A 31 12.24 -29.30 -6.64
N LEU A 32 12.18 -30.40 -7.40
CA LEU A 32 12.04 -31.76 -6.86
C LEU A 32 12.99 -32.77 -7.54
N GLY A 33 14.03 -33.18 -6.80
CA GLY A 33 14.79 -34.39 -7.16
C GLY A 33 16.25 -34.41 -6.72
N HIS A 34 16.52 -34.82 -5.48
CA HIS A 34 17.42 -35.96 -5.18
C HIS A 34 17.45 -36.26 -3.67
N SER A 35 17.09 -37.49 -3.30
CA SER A 35 17.46 -38.09 -2.02
C SER A 35 18.10 -39.45 -2.31
N ALA A 36 19.31 -39.67 -1.83
CA ALA A 36 20.04 -40.94 -1.92
C ALA A 36 20.67 -41.26 -0.57
N SER A 37 20.69 -42.55 -0.20
CA SER A 37 21.03 -43.06 1.13
C SER A 37 22.09 -44.15 1.07
N SER A 38 23.01 -44.18 2.05
CA SER A 38 23.79 -45.34 2.52
C SER A 38 24.71 -44.88 3.68
N GLY A 39 24.51 -45.29 4.94
CA GLY A 39 25.14 -46.47 5.59
C GLY A 39 26.16 -46.01 6.67
N ASP A 40 26.67 -46.79 7.62
CA ASP A 40 26.35 -48.15 8.15
C ASP A 40 27.07 -48.33 9.53
N VAL A 41 26.82 -49.44 10.25
CA VAL A 41 27.53 -49.94 11.48
C VAL A 41 27.24 -49.15 12.79
N GLY A 42 26.86 -49.74 13.94
CA GLY A 42 26.57 -51.13 14.34
C GLY A 42 27.26 -51.51 15.68
N HIS A 43 26.61 -52.24 16.62
CA HIS A 43 27.26 -53.04 17.68
C HIS A 43 26.30 -54.04 18.40
N LYS A 44 26.87 -55.06 19.06
CA LYS A 44 26.23 -56.30 19.58
C LYS A 44 25.75 -56.26 21.04
N ALA A 45 24.74 -57.09 21.36
CA ALA A 45 24.71 -58.14 22.41
C ALA A 45 23.30 -58.80 22.45
N GLU A 46 23.00 -59.99 22.98
CA GLU A 46 23.61 -61.32 23.07
C GLU A 46 22.56 -62.26 23.74
N VAL A 47 22.12 -63.28 23.01
CA VAL A 47 21.55 -64.60 23.39
C VAL A 47 21.08 -64.88 24.84
N THR A 48 19.83 -65.36 25.01
CA THR A 48 19.54 -66.66 25.71
C THR A 48 18.14 -67.25 25.43
N ASP A 49 18.09 -68.56 25.19
CA ASP A 49 16.87 -69.40 25.16
C ASP A 49 16.43 -69.85 26.56
N THR A 50 15.14 -70.18 26.75
CA THR A 50 14.65 -71.54 27.14
C THR A 50 13.33 -71.55 27.94
N SER A 51 12.28 -72.15 27.34
CA SER A 51 11.13 -72.86 27.96
C SER A 51 10.16 -72.15 28.94
N GLY A 52 8.87 -72.51 28.83
CA GLY A 52 7.87 -72.28 29.89
C GLY A 52 6.43 -72.33 29.39
N ASN A 53 5.83 -73.53 29.31
CA ASN A 53 4.43 -73.68 28.86
C ASN A 53 3.45 -73.48 30.04
N ALA A 54 2.54 -72.52 29.92
CA ALA A 54 1.36 -72.39 30.77
C ALA A 54 0.20 -71.73 30.00
N GLN A 55 -0.88 -72.48 29.77
CA GLN A 55 -2.16 -71.94 29.32
C GLN A 55 -3.03 -71.63 30.54
N TYR A 56 -3.66 -70.46 30.59
CA TYR A 56 -5.05 -70.24 31.04
C TYR A 56 -5.55 -68.88 30.51
N LEU A 57 -6.87 -68.72 30.39
CA LEU A 57 -7.56 -67.59 29.74
C LEU A 57 -7.40 -66.28 30.56
N ASP A 58 -7.43 -65.07 29.99
CA ASP A 58 -8.64 -64.43 29.45
C ASP A 58 -8.37 -63.12 28.66
N ASN A 59 -9.35 -62.77 27.84
CA ASN A 59 -9.77 -61.42 27.40
C ASN A 59 -8.73 -60.37 26.90
N TRP A 60 -8.81 -60.04 25.61
CA TRP A 60 -8.51 -58.69 25.11
C TRP A 60 -9.64 -58.19 24.22
N GLU A 61 -10.14 -57.02 24.57
CA GLU A 61 -11.16 -56.28 23.82
C GLU A 61 -10.60 -55.83 22.46
N THR A 62 -11.48 -55.71 21.46
CA THR A 62 -11.14 -55.02 20.21
C THR A 62 -10.83 -53.55 20.51
N GLU A 63 -9.56 -53.16 20.45
CA GLU A 63 -9.24 -51.75 20.29
C GLU A 63 -9.85 -51.25 18.96
N PRO A 64 -10.58 -50.12 18.97
CA PRO A 64 -11.00 -49.51 17.72
C PRO A 64 -9.76 -49.03 16.97
N VAL A 65 -9.59 -49.51 15.74
CA VAL A 65 -8.56 -48.98 14.84
C VAL A 65 -8.86 -47.50 14.64
N THR A 66 -8.08 -46.63 15.29
CA THR A 66 -8.20 -45.18 15.12
C THR A 66 -7.80 -44.85 13.70
N GLU A 67 -8.76 -44.41 12.87
CA GLU A 67 -8.44 -43.87 11.56
C GLU A 67 -7.45 -42.71 11.72
N PRO A 68 -6.37 -42.64 10.94
CA PRO A 68 -5.46 -41.51 10.97
C PRO A 68 -6.27 -40.26 10.61
N ALA A 69 -6.25 -39.25 11.48
CA ALA A 69 -7.02 -38.03 11.29
C ALA A 69 -6.71 -37.43 9.91
N GLU A 70 -7.72 -37.30 9.06
CA GLU A 70 -7.60 -36.60 7.80
C GLU A 70 -7.22 -35.14 8.09
N THR A 71 -5.93 -34.82 7.91
CA THR A 71 -5.48 -33.44 7.87
C THR A 71 -6.10 -32.81 6.64
N LYS A 72 -7.20 -32.08 6.85
CA LYS A 72 -7.82 -31.27 5.81
C LYS A 72 -6.74 -30.44 5.10
N PRO A 73 -6.81 -30.30 3.76
CA PRO A 73 -5.89 -29.44 3.05
C PRO A 73 -5.98 -28.03 3.63
N LYS A 74 -4.81 -27.40 3.76
CA LYS A 74 -4.66 -26.04 4.24
C LYS A 74 -5.47 -25.10 3.33
N HIS A 75 -6.21 -24.15 3.92
CA HIS A 75 -6.95 -23.17 3.13
C HIS A 75 -5.98 -22.23 2.41
N GLU A 76 -6.28 -21.91 1.15
CA GLU A 76 -5.54 -20.93 0.36
C GLU A 76 -6.55 -19.93 -0.22
N SER A 77 -6.54 -18.70 0.29
CA SER A 77 -7.40 -17.61 -0.18
C SER A 77 -7.17 -17.31 -1.66
N PRO A 78 -8.22 -17.16 -2.49
CA PRO A 78 -8.04 -16.73 -3.87
C PRO A 78 -7.55 -15.28 -3.93
N LEU A 79 -6.81 -14.95 -4.98
CA LEU A 79 -6.25 -13.61 -5.18
C LEU A 79 -7.23 -12.70 -5.93
N LYS A 80 -7.55 -11.54 -5.35
CA LYS A 80 -8.33 -10.46 -5.96
C LYS A 80 -7.39 -9.32 -6.37
N MET A 81 -7.54 -8.81 -7.58
CA MET A 81 -6.86 -7.59 -8.02
C MET A 81 -7.63 -6.38 -7.49
N VAL A 82 -6.96 -5.56 -6.68
CA VAL A 82 -7.50 -4.30 -6.17
C VAL A 82 -6.73 -3.15 -6.78
N VAL A 83 -7.50 -2.14 -7.23
CA VAL A 83 -6.99 -0.85 -7.70
C VAL A 83 -7.54 0.23 -6.77
N ALA A 84 -6.65 1.05 -6.23
CA ALA A 84 -6.97 2.28 -5.52
C ALA A 84 -6.07 3.40 -6.07
N GLU A 85 -6.66 4.54 -6.45
CA GLU A 85 -5.95 5.72 -6.91
C GLU A 85 -6.25 6.86 -5.93
N ALA A 86 -5.23 7.59 -5.49
CA ALA A 86 -5.39 8.70 -4.55
C ALA A 86 -4.25 9.71 -4.67
N GLU A 87 -4.53 10.95 -4.30
CA GLU A 87 -3.48 11.92 -3.99
C GLU A 87 -3.10 11.85 -2.49
N THR A 88 -1.88 12.21 -2.15
CA THR A 88 -1.45 12.49 -0.78
C THR A 88 -0.66 13.80 -0.76
N GLU A 89 -0.53 14.45 0.39
CA GLU A 89 0.13 15.76 0.46
C GLU A 89 0.94 15.98 1.73
N LEU A 90 2.00 16.77 1.58
CA LEU A 90 2.60 17.54 2.67
C LEU A 90 2.24 19.01 2.44
N THR A 91 1.59 19.64 3.42
CA THR A 91 1.32 21.08 3.47
C THR A 91 2.22 21.76 4.50
N ASP A 92 2.19 23.09 4.53
CA ASP A 92 2.82 23.92 5.58
C ASP A 92 4.32 23.65 5.77
N LEU A 93 5.00 23.24 4.69
CA LEU A 93 6.42 22.87 4.69
C LEU A 93 7.30 24.08 5.05
N GLY A 94 6.99 25.26 4.52
CA GLY A 94 7.70 26.51 4.81
C GLY A 94 9.20 26.48 4.51
N VAL A 95 9.66 25.63 3.58
CA VAL A 95 11.08 25.38 3.37
C VAL A 95 11.67 26.43 2.44
N GLU A 96 12.39 27.39 3.00
CA GLU A 96 13.23 28.31 2.20
C GLU A 96 14.32 27.52 1.44
N LEU A 97 14.43 27.75 0.14
CA LEU A 97 15.48 27.29 -0.75
C LEU A 97 16.18 28.50 -1.40
N ASP A 98 17.49 28.38 -1.54
CA ASP A 98 18.38 29.45 -1.98
C ASP A 98 19.27 28.89 -3.10
N ARG A 99 19.18 29.49 -4.30
CA ARG A 99 19.90 29.03 -5.49
C ARG A 99 21.43 29.13 -5.39
N ASN A 100 21.95 29.84 -4.40
CA ASN A 100 23.37 30.05 -4.15
C ASN A 100 23.89 29.16 -2.99
N SER A 101 23.07 28.92 -1.95
CA SER A 101 23.54 28.27 -0.71
C SER A 101 22.80 26.98 -0.31
N LYS A 102 21.50 26.84 -0.61
CA LYS A 102 20.64 25.73 -0.15
C LYS A 102 19.67 25.35 -1.26
N LYS A 103 20.20 24.67 -2.28
CA LYS A 103 19.51 24.44 -3.56
C LYS A 103 18.52 23.27 -3.56
N THR A 104 18.49 22.44 -2.53
CA THR A 104 17.73 21.18 -2.55
C THR A 104 16.95 20.94 -1.26
N TYR A 105 15.77 20.35 -1.38
CA TYR A 105 15.03 19.76 -0.26
C TYR A 105 14.71 18.29 -0.53
N LYS A 106 14.83 17.44 0.49
CA LYS A 106 14.63 15.99 0.41
C LYS A 106 13.58 15.57 1.44
N MET A 107 12.63 14.73 1.02
CA MET A 107 11.48 14.27 1.82
C MET A 107 11.34 12.76 1.68
N ASP A 108 11.06 12.07 2.78
CA ASP A 108 10.92 10.62 2.81
C ASP A 108 9.61 10.16 2.14
N LEU A 109 9.64 9.01 1.46
CA LEU A 109 8.50 8.50 0.68
C LEU A 109 7.38 7.93 1.55
N ASP A 110 7.67 7.55 2.79
CA ASP A 110 6.69 7.07 3.78
C ASP A 110 5.66 8.13 4.19
N LYS A 111 5.95 9.41 3.92
CA LYS A 111 5.03 10.54 4.09
C LYS A 111 3.98 10.63 2.98
N PHE A 112 4.17 9.90 1.87
CA PHE A 112 3.35 10.00 0.67
C PHE A 112 2.67 8.69 0.30
N ALA A 113 3.26 7.54 0.60
CA ALA A 113 2.78 6.25 0.10
C ALA A 113 3.13 5.08 1.04
N ASP A 114 2.25 4.08 1.07
CA ASP A 114 2.33 2.86 1.88
C ASP A 114 3.06 1.73 1.13
N PRO A 115 3.54 0.67 1.83
CA PRO A 115 4.09 -0.51 1.18
C PRO A 115 3.18 -1.12 0.11
N GLY A 116 3.70 -1.23 -1.12
CA GLY A 116 2.98 -1.77 -2.28
C GLY A 116 2.21 -0.72 -3.10
N ASP A 117 2.27 0.56 -2.73
CA ASP A 117 1.88 1.66 -3.62
C ASP A 117 2.94 1.91 -4.70
N THR A 118 2.48 2.31 -5.88
CA THR A 118 3.27 2.95 -6.95
C THR A 118 3.03 4.46 -6.92
N ILE A 119 4.01 5.26 -7.33
CA ILE A 119 3.91 6.73 -7.38
C ILE A 119 4.02 7.20 -8.82
N ASP A 120 2.99 7.87 -9.34
CA ASP A 120 2.94 8.32 -10.73
C ASP A 120 3.53 9.72 -10.93
N SER A 121 3.34 10.61 -9.95
CA SER A 121 3.84 11.98 -10.06
C SER A 121 3.93 12.71 -8.72
N PHE A 122 4.76 13.76 -8.70
CA PHE A 122 4.80 14.76 -7.65
C PHE A 122 4.54 16.15 -8.22
N THR A 123 3.69 16.96 -7.58
CA THR A 123 3.52 18.38 -7.86
C THR A 123 4.01 19.22 -6.70
N PHE A 124 5.00 20.08 -6.96
CA PHE A 124 5.64 20.96 -5.99
C PHE A 124 5.09 22.37 -6.14
N TYR A 125 4.62 22.98 -5.04
CA TYR A 125 4.10 24.34 -4.99
C TYR A 125 5.04 25.25 -4.19
N TYR A 126 5.35 26.41 -4.75
CA TYR A 126 6.33 27.33 -4.18
C TYR A 126 6.00 28.80 -4.47
N HIS A 127 6.54 29.70 -3.64
CA HIS A 127 6.46 31.15 -3.84
C HIS A 127 7.80 31.86 -3.62
N ALA A 128 7.90 33.10 -4.10
CA ALA A 128 9.06 33.97 -3.83
C ALA A 128 9.19 34.23 -2.34
N ALA A 129 10.38 34.09 -1.76
CA ALA A 129 10.56 34.19 -0.30
C ALA A 129 10.28 35.60 0.28
N ASP A 130 10.19 36.63 -0.56
CA ASP A 130 9.76 37.98 -0.17
C ASP A 130 8.23 38.19 -0.26
N GLY A 131 7.49 37.18 -0.74
CA GLY A 131 6.04 37.20 -0.90
C GLY A 131 5.50 38.13 -1.98
N VAL A 132 6.36 38.80 -2.77
CA VAL A 132 5.92 39.84 -3.73
C VAL A 132 6.59 39.78 -5.11
N SER A 133 7.87 39.39 -5.18
CA SER A 133 8.62 39.41 -6.45
C SER A 133 8.14 38.33 -7.41
N GLY A 134 8.15 38.65 -8.71
CA GLY A 134 7.94 37.65 -9.76
C GLY A 134 9.13 36.70 -9.84
N LEU A 135 8.87 35.40 -9.87
CA LEU A 135 9.87 34.35 -10.01
C LEU A 135 10.46 34.28 -11.42
N GLY A 136 9.71 34.70 -12.44
CA GLY A 136 10.18 34.69 -13.83
C GLY A 136 10.32 33.27 -14.34
N GLU A 137 11.51 32.91 -14.84
CA GLU A 137 11.82 31.55 -15.32
C GLU A 137 12.49 30.72 -14.22
N VAL A 138 11.75 29.79 -13.62
CA VAL A 138 12.23 28.89 -12.57
C VAL A 138 12.81 27.61 -13.20
N LYS A 139 14.02 27.24 -12.80
CA LYS A 139 14.68 25.98 -13.18
C LYS A 139 15.14 25.18 -11.98
N GLY A 140 15.12 23.87 -12.15
CA GLY A 140 15.42 22.90 -11.11
C GLY A 140 15.44 21.48 -11.67
N GLY A 141 15.63 20.49 -10.81
CA GLY A 141 15.63 19.09 -11.18
C GLY A 141 15.02 18.24 -10.07
N PHE A 142 14.73 16.99 -10.38
CA PHE A 142 14.17 16.05 -9.41
C PHE A 142 15.09 14.85 -9.24
N GLY A 143 15.05 14.21 -8.08
CA GLY A 143 15.67 12.91 -7.89
C GLY A 143 14.93 12.08 -6.87
N ILE A 144 14.97 10.76 -7.03
CA ILE A 144 14.20 9.82 -6.21
C ILE A 144 15.01 8.56 -5.91
N SER A 145 14.77 7.98 -4.74
CA SER A 145 15.31 6.65 -4.41
C SER A 145 14.67 5.58 -5.28
N VAL A 146 15.53 4.79 -5.93
CA VAL A 146 15.18 3.62 -6.74
C VAL A 146 15.97 2.41 -6.25
N ASP A 147 15.50 1.20 -6.53
CA ASP A 147 16.20 -0.01 -6.09
C ASP A 147 17.53 -0.23 -6.86
N ASN A 148 18.29 -1.26 -6.48
CA ASN A 148 19.56 -1.55 -7.12
C ASN A 148 19.44 -2.20 -8.52
N LYS A 149 18.25 -2.70 -8.89
CA LYS A 149 17.95 -3.34 -10.17
C LYS A 149 17.56 -2.32 -11.24
N CYS A 150 17.02 -1.16 -10.88
CA CYS A 150 16.74 -0.05 -11.78
C CYS A 150 17.94 0.25 -12.70
N GLU A 151 17.81 0.03 -14.00
CA GLU A 151 18.93 0.26 -14.95
C GLU A 151 19.15 1.76 -15.22
N ALA A 152 18.09 2.57 -15.18
CA ALA A 152 18.13 4.01 -15.42
C ALA A 152 18.69 4.84 -14.24
N LYS A 153 19.04 4.21 -13.11
CA LYS A 153 19.60 4.92 -11.95
C LYS A 153 20.88 5.69 -12.31
N THR A 154 20.94 6.96 -11.94
CA THR A 154 22.07 7.86 -12.25
C THR A 154 23.20 7.76 -11.22
N ASP A 155 22.90 7.26 -10.03
CA ASP A 155 23.86 6.94 -8.97
C ASP A 155 23.35 5.72 -8.16
N ASN A 156 24.10 5.27 -7.16
CA ASN A 156 23.74 4.15 -6.30
C ASN A 156 22.36 4.38 -5.64
N ILE A 157 21.41 3.48 -5.94
CA ILE A 157 20.00 3.51 -5.48
C ILE A 157 19.30 4.88 -5.66
N TRP A 158 19.67 5.62 -6.70
CA TRP A 158 19.21 6.97 -6.94
C TRP A 158 19.02 7.26 -8.44
N TYR A 159 17.85 7.76 -8.80
CA TYR A 159 17.58 8.34 -10.11
C TYR A 159 17.53 9.87 -9.98
N GLN A 160 18.11 10.59 -10.93
CA GLN A 160 17.98 12.03 -11.08
C GLN A 160 17.56 12.36 -12.51
N THR A 161 16.72 13.37 -12.70
CA THR A 161 16.28 13.76 -14.04
C THR A 161 17.46 14.20 -14.90
N PRO A 162 17.57 13.71 -16.16
CA PRO A 162 18.69 14.04 -17.04
C PRO A 162 18.64 15.49 -17.55
N GLU A 163 17.44 16.07 -17.59
CA GLU A 163 17.20 17.48 -17.93
C GLU A 163 16.61 18.22 -16.72
N ASP A 164 16.92 19.51 -16.65
CA ASP A 164 16.29 20.43 -15.70
C ASP A 164 14.88 20.81 -16.20
N PHE A 165 13.91 20.88 -15.29
CA PHE A 165 12.64 21.52 -15.61
C PHE A 165 12.86 23.03 -15.82
N SER A 166 12.02 23.65 -16.64
CA SER A 166 12.00 25.11 -16.82
C SER A 166 10.56 25.59 -16.99
N VAL A 167 10.05 26.34 -16.02
CA VAL A 167 8.66 26.84 -16.00
C VAL A 167 8.63 28.35 -15.74
N ARG A 168 7.64 29.06 -16.28
CA ARG A 168 7.41 30.47 -15.95
C ARG A 168 6.38 30.61 -14.84
N ALA A 169 6.70 31.43 -13.83
CA ALA A 169 5.88 31.65 -12.65
C ALA A 169 5.76 33.14 -12.29
N GLY A 170 4.65 33.49 -11.63
CA GLY A 170 4.43 34.82 -11.06
C GLY A 170 5.12 34.92 -9.69
N THR A 171 4.47 35.52 -8.70
CA THR A 171 4.95 35.50 -7.30
C THR A 171 4.92 34.08 -6.69
N SER A 172 4.08 33.20 -7.23
CA SER A 172 4.05 31.77 -6.94
C SER A 172 3.96 30.95 -8.22
N GLY A 173 4.26 29.66 -8.10
CA GLY A 173 4.20 28.69 -9.18
C GLY A 173 4.08 27.26 -8.67
N SER A 174 3.95 26.34 -9.62
CA SER A 174 4.06 24.91 -9.36
C SER A 174 4.77 24.21 -10.51
N VAL A 175 5.29 23.02 -10.24
CA VAL A 175 5.82 22.12 -11.27
C VAL A 175 5.44 20.68 -10.93
N THR A 176 4.96 19.95 -11.94
CA THR A 176 4.65 18.52 -11.82
C THR A 176 5.76 17.71 -12.49
N TRP A 177 6.33 16.78 -11.75
CA TRP A 177 7.17 15.72 -12.28
C TRP A 177 6.37 14.42 -12.37
N VAL A 178 6.16 13.93 -13.59
CA VAL A 178 5.65 12.57 -13.82
C VAL A 178 6.83 11.61 -13.75
N ILE A 179 6.70 10.56 -12.94
CA ILE A 179 7.71 9.52 -12.80
C ILE A 179 7.85 8.77 -14.14
N PRO A 180 9.05 8.68 -14.73
CA PRO A 180 9.27 7.96 -15.98
C PRO A 180 8.90 6.47 -15.86
N ASP A 181 8.25 5.92 -16.88
CA ASP A 181 7.86 4.50 -16.94
C ASP A 181 9.05 3.55 -16.66
N GLU A 182 10.27 3.92 -17.08
CA GLU A 182 11.50 3.13 -16.88
C GLU A 182 11.98 3.04 -15.41
N ILE A 183 11.48 3.89 -14.50
CA ILE A 183 11.79 3.81 -13.06
C ILE A 183 10.58 3.50 -12.18
N LEU A 184 9.36 3.51 -12.73
CA LEU A 184 8.11 3.45 -11.98
C LEU A 184 8.05 2.26 -11.00
N ASP A 185 8.35 1.06 -11.50
CA ASP A 185 8.33 -0.19 -10.72
C ASP A 185 9.53 -0.34 -9.75
N TYR A 186 10.50 0.57 -9.81
CA TYR A 186 11.73 0.52 -9.01
C TYR A 186 11.79 1.56 -7.88
N VAL A 187 10.83 2.49 -7.79
CA VAL A 187 10.77 3.48 -6.70
C VAL A 187 10.60 2.76 -5.35
N THR A 188 11.43 3.06 -4.36
CA THR A 188 11.62 2.18 -3.17
C THR A 188 10.54 2.25 -2.08
N VAL A 189 9.29 2.56 -2.43
CA VAL A 189 8.17 2.84 -1.51
C VAL A 189 8.02 1.78 -0.40
N PRO A 190 7.81 2.16 0.87
CA PRO A 190 7.76 3.53 1.42
C PRO A 190 9.16 4.07 1.79
N ARG A 191 10.23 3.31 1.53
CA ARG A 191 11.59 3.65 1.93
C ARG A 191 12.26 4.60 0.93
N GLY A 192 13.28 5.31 1.39
CA GLY A 192 13.99 6.29 0.55
C GLY A 192 13.22 7.60 0.45
N SER A 193 13.59 8.44 -0.51
CA SER A 193 13.16 9.84 -0.51
C SER A 193 12.99 10.40 -1.93
N ILE A 194 12.13 11.41 -2.04
CA ILE A 194 12.03 12.35 -3.17
C ILE A 194 12.86 13.60 -2.88
N LEU A 195 13.46 14.21 -3.90
CA LEU A 195 14.22 15.47 -3.83
C LEU A 195 13.70 16.47 -4.86
N PHE A 196 13.52 17.70 -4.40
CA PHE A 196 13.28 18.88 -5.23
C PHE A 196 14.55 19.74 -5.26
N GLY A 197 15.04 20.05 -6.47
CA GLY A 197 16.16 20.93 -6.73
C GLY A 197 15.71 22.27 -7.31
N TYR A 198 16.34 23.36 -6.86
CA TYR A 198 16.09 24.74 -7.26
C TYR A 198 17.41 25.40 -7.67
N TRP A 199 17.61 25.58 -8.98
CA TRP A 199 18.89 26.01 -9.56
C TRP A 199 18.88 27.48 -9.99
N TRP A 200 17.73 27.99 -10.45
CA TRP A 200 17.59 29.33 -10.99
C TRP A 200 16.18 29.87 -10.87
N SER A 201 16.05 31.17 -10.59
CA SER A 201 14.88 31.99 -10.98
C SER A 201 15.32 33.47 -11.07
N ASP A 202 14.39 34.41 -11.28
CA ASP A 202 14.73 35.84 -11.22
C ASP A 202 14.98 36.30 -9.77
N VAL A 203 14.48 35.58 -8.77
CA VAL A 203 14.81 35.79 -7.34
C VAL A 203 15.95 34.87 -6.87
N GLU A 204 16.58 35.21 -5.75
CA GLU A 204 17.57 34.32 -5.12
C GLU A 204 16.91 33.16 -4.37
N LYS A 205 15.75 33.41 -3.75
CA LYS A 205 15.12 32.51 -2.77
C LYS A 205 13.65 32.26 -3.05
N ILE A 206 13.24 31.02 -2.86
CA ILE A 206 11.84 30.58 -2.87
C ILE A 206 11.51 29.88 -1.55
N VAL A 207 10.23 29.76 -1.24
CA VAL A 207 9.72 28.88 -0.18
C VAL A 207 8.94 27.76 -0.86
N LEU A 208 9.25 26.50 -0.51
CA LEU A 208 8.45 25.34 -0.89
C LEU A 208 7.36 25.14 0.16
N ASP A 209 6.10 25.21 -0.27
CA ASP A 209 4.92 25.28 0.60
C ASP A 209 4.24 23.93 0.77
N ARG A 210 4.01 23.27 -0.36
CA ARG A 210 3.20 22.06 -0.47
C ARG A 210 3.77 21.13 -1.52
N VAL A 211 3.70 19.83 -1.26
CA VAL A 211 4.00 18.78 -2.24
C VAL A 211 2.82 17.83 -2.26
N VAL A 212 2.24 17.63 -3.45
CA VAL A 212 1.19 16.64 -3.71
C VAL A 212 1.82 15.46 -4.45
N CYS A 213 1.47 14.24 -4.07
CA CYS A 213 1.87 12.99 -4.70
C CYS A 213 0.63 12.31 -5.28
N HIS A 214 0.67 11.87 -6.54
CA HIS A 214 -0.34 10.96 -7.09
C HIS A 214 0.16 9.52 -6.98
N LYS A 215 -0.58 8.66 -6.28
CA LYS A 215 -0.20 7.27 -6.03
C LYS A 215 -1.31 6.29 -6.42
N ARG A 216 -0.90 5.06 -6.73
CA ARG A 216 -1.81 3.96 -7.04
C ARG A 216 -1.38 2.68 -6.34
N ALA A 217 -2.30 2.06 -5.60
CA ALA A 217 -2.18 0.66 -5.20
C ALA A 217 -2.76 -0.20 -6.32
N VAL A 218 -1.93 -1.03 -6.95
CA VAL A 218 -2.36 -2.07 -7.90
C VAL A 218 -1.81 -3.39 -7.39
N GLN A 219 -2.57 -4.07 -6.53
CA GLN A 219 -2.09 -5.22 -5.77
C GLN A 219 -3.01 -6.44 -5.95
N LEU A 220 -2.41 -7.63 -5.96
CA LEU A 220 -3.13 -8.88 -5.73
C LEU A 220 -3.17 -9.13 -4.22
N ILE A 221 -4.36 -9.05 -3.64
CA ILE A 221 -4.60 -9.38 -2.23
C ILE A 221 -5.26 -10.76 -2.10
N PRO A 222 -5.03 -11.52 -1.00
CA PRO A 222 -5.91 -12.63 -0.66
C PRO A 222 -7.30 -12.08 -0.31
N CYS A 223 -8.36 -12.71 -0.80
CA CYS A 223 -9.73 -12.25 -0.60
C CYS A 223 -10.73 -13.41 -0.70
N ASP A 224 -11.21 -13.90 0.43
CA ASP A 224 -12.27 -14.92 0.51
C ASP A 224 -13.67 -14.31 0.50
N GLY A 225 -13.80 -13.04 0.91
CA GLY A 225 -15.09 -12.36 0.93
C GLY A 225 -15.02 -10.87 1.27
N GLU A 226 -16.20 -10.28 1.33
CA GLU A 226 -16.44 -8.90 1.73
C GLU A 226 -17.46 -8.89 2.87
N SER A 227 -17.28 -7.96 3.80
CA SER A 227 -18.20 -7.65 4.89
C SER A 227 -18.23 -6.13 5.10
N GLY A 228 -19.15 -5.62 5.91
CA GLY A 228 -19.26 -4.17 6.09
C GLY A 228 -20.29 -3.74 7.11
N SER A 229 -20.36 -2.42 7.32
CA SER A 229 -21.27 -1.77 8.26
C SER A 229 -21.89 -0.54 7.61
N GLU A 230 -23.22 -0.45 7.64
CA GLU A 230 -23.95 0.76 7.28
C GLU A 230 -23.72 1.84 8.36
N ILE A 231 -23.18 2.98 7.93
CA ILE A 231 -22.83 4.11 8.80
C ILE A 231 -23.93 5.18 8.75
N ASN A 232 -24.36 5.56 7.55
CA ASN A 232 -25.37 6.58 7.26
C ASN A 232 -25.28 7.85 8.16
N LYS A 233 -24.05 8.33 8.40
CA LYS A 233 -23.76 9.46 9.30
C LYS A 233 -23.33 10.68 8.49
N VAL A 234 -24.01 11.82 8.68
CA VAL A 234 -23.51 13.13 8.20
C VAL A 234 -22.32 13.53 9.06
N ILE A 235 -21.21 13.90 8.41
CA ILE A 235 -19.97 14.37 9.05
C ILE A 235 -19.50 15.67 8.40
N LYS A 236 -18.76 16.48 9.15
CA LYS A 236 -18.24 17.78 8.72
C LYS A 236 -16.76 17.90 9.06
N PRO A 237 -15.88 18.37 8.15
CA PRO A 237 -14.44 18.47 8.43
C PRO A 237 -14.08 19.39 9.60
N ALA A 238 -14.90 20.41 9.87
CA ALA A 238 -14.63 21.45 10.86
C ALA A 238 -15.25 21.18 12.25
N GLU A 239 -15.99 20.08 12.43
CA GLU A 239 -16.63 19.71 13.69
C GLU A 239 -15.94 18.48 14.31
N PRO A 240 -15.89 18.34 15.65
CA PRO A 240 -15.16 17.27 16.33
C PRO A 240 -15.78 15.87 16.19
N ASP A 241 -16.89 15.74 15.45
CA ASP A 241 -17.55 14.49 15.11
C ASP A 241 -17.17 13.98 13.71
N ASN A 242 -16.13 14.54 13.09
CA ASN A 242 -15.50 14.11 11.83
C ASN A 242 -14.91 12.69 11.82
N VAL A 243 -15.12 11.91 12.90
CA VAL A 243 -14.64 10.54 13.08
C VAL A 243 -15.79 9.54 12.97
N ILE A 244 -15.50 8.41 12.32
CA ILE A 244 -16.34 7.21 12.26
C ILE A 244 -15.54 6.08 12.88
N SER A 245 -16.12 5.31 13.79
CA SER A 245 -15.49 4.11 14.35
C SER A 245 -16.46 2.93 14.32
N VAL A 246 -15.96 1.79 13.88
CA VAL A 246 -16.67 0.49 13.82
C VAL A 246 -15.80 -0.51 14.60
N ASN A 247 -16.38 -1.34 15.47
CA ASN A 247 -15.58 -2.37 16.14
C ASN A 247 -15.23 -3.46 15.11
N VAL A 248 -14.02 -4.01 15.16
CA VAL A 248 -13.60 -5.05 14.20
C VAL A 248 -14.54 -6.26 14.29
N SER A 249 -14.98 -6.63 15.49
CA SER A 249 -15.99 -7.68 15.74
C SER A 249 -17.35 -7.47 15.07
N ASP A 250 -17.71 -6.23 14.70
CA ASP A 250 -19.01 -5.93 14.10
C ASP A 250 -19.00 -6.20 12.58
N VAL A 251 -17.82 -6.34 11.99
CA VAL A 251 -17.61 -6.54 10.54
C VAL A 251 -16.77 -7.78 10.20
N LEU A 252 -15.95 -8.30 11.11
CA LEU A 252 -15.06 -9.44 10.89
C LEU A 252 -15.18 -10.48 12.01
N GLU A 253 -15.29 -11.75 11.62
CA GLU A 253 -15.16 -12.88 12.54
C GLU A 253 -13.69 -13.06 12.97
N THR A 254 -13.44 -13.76 14.08
CA THR A 254 -12.10 -13.87 14.70
C THR A 254 -11.05 -14.64 13.88
N TYR A 255 -11.44 -15.13 12.70
CA TYR A 255 -10.58 -15.80 11.73
C TYR A 255 -10.60 -15.08 10.36
N HIS A 256 -11.10 -13.84 10.30
CA HIS A 256 -11.05 -13.00 9.10
C HIS A 256 -9.94 -11.94 9.21
N MET A 257 -8.94 -12.03 8.34
CA MET A 257 -7.87 -11.05 8.22
C MET A 257 -8.30 -9.90 7.28
N PRO A 258 -8.34 -8.63 7.73
CA PRO A 258 -8.67 -7.50 6.86
C PRO A 258 -7.58 -7.31 5.79
N CYS A 259 -7.99 -7.11 4.54
CA CYS A 259 -7.08 -6.97 3.40
C CYS A 259 -7.24 -5.63 2.65
N CYS A 260 -8.46 -5.09 2.57
CA CYS A 260 -8.70 -3.72 2.11
C CYS A 260 -9.86 -3.09 2.86
N LEU A 261 -9.74 -1.80 3.21
CA LEU A 261 -10.83 -0.98 3.76
C LEU A 261 -11.31 -0.01 2.69
N THR A 262 -12.62 0.08 2.48
CA THR A 262 -13.26 1.08 1.61
C THR A 262 -14.33 1.83 2.39
N MET A 263 -14.20 3.15 2.50
CA MET A 263 -15.23 4.03 3.07
C MET A 263 -15.93 4.79 1.96
N LYS A 264 -17.25 4.66 1.86
CA LYS A 264 -18.07 5.28 0.82
C LYS A 264 -18.76 6.54 1.32
N PHE A 265 -18.81 7.58 0.50
CA PHE A 265 -19.34 8.89 0.82
C PHE A 265 -20.34 9.38 -0.24
N GLU A 266 -21.34 10.13 0.21
CA GLU A 266 -22.35 10.78 -0.61
C GLU A 266 -22.49 12.27 -0.22
N GLY A 267 -22.25 13.17 -1.17
CA GLY A 267 -22.44 14.61 -1.05
C GLY A 267 -23.76 15.09 -1.66
N SER A 268 -24.19 16.30 -1.30
CA SER A 268 -25.32 16.99 -1.94
C SER A 268 -25.03 17.39 -3.40
N GLU A 269 -23.76 17.52 -3.75
CA GLU A 269 -23.23 17.88 -5.06
C GLU A 269 -21.86 17.17 -5.25
N PRO A 270 -21.16 17.33 -6.39
CA PRO A 270 -19.90 16.63 -6.65
C PRO A 270 -18.82 16.85 -5.58
N VAL A 271 -18.26 15.75 -5.09
CA VAL A 271 -17.22 15.76 -4.06
C VAL A 271 -15.86 15.97 -4.71
N SER A 272 -15.60 17.21 -5.14
CA SER A 272 -14.38 17.59 -5.85
C SER A 272 -13.10 17.48 -5.03
N GLU A 273 -13.20 17.43 -3.70
CA GLU A 273 -12.10 17.02 -2.81
C GLU A 273 -12.67 16.33 -1.56
N LEU A 274 -12.11 15.17 -1.19
CA LEU A 274 -12.30 14.55 0.12
C LEU A 274 -10.96 14.01 0.61
N LYS A 275 -10.48 14.54 1.74
CA LYS A 275 -9.26 14.11 2.43
C LYS A 275 -9.61 13.40 3.73
N GLY A 276 -9.04 12.22 3.94
CA GLY A 276 -9.09 11.54 5.22
C GLY A 276 -8.10 10.40 5.35
N LYS A 277 -8.08 9.77 6.52
CA LYS A 277 -7.20 8.65 6.83
C LYS A 277 -7.94 7.53 7.53
N PHE A 278 -7.44 6.31 7.36
CA PHE A 278 -7.86 5.15 8.14
C PHE A 278 -6.89 4.93 9.30
N THR A 279 -7.44 4.44 10.40
CA THR A 279 -6.69 3.90 11.55
C THR A 279 -7.31 2.55 11.88
N ILE A 280 -6.48 1.53 12.12
CA ILE A 280 -6.92 0.23 12.63
C ILE A 280 -6.15 -0.10 13.91
N ASP A 281 -6.87 -0.59 14.91
CA ASP A 281 -6.26 -1.08 16.15
C ASP A 281 -5.48 -2.37 15.87
N THR A 282 -4.27 -2.47 16.41
CA THR A 282 -3.35 -3.59 16.23
C THR A 282 -2.83 -4.16 17.56
N GLY A 283 -3.59 -3.98 18.64
CA GLY A 283 -3.36 -4.60 19.95
C GLY A 283 -2.02 -4.21 20.59
N ASN A 284 -1.03 -5.09 20.53
CA ASN A 284 0.33 -4.82 21.03
C ASN A 284 1.32 -4.43 19.91
N PHE A 285 0.96 -4.61 18.64
CA PHE A 285 1.84 -4.27 17.52
C PHE A 285 1.94 -2.75 17.33
N ARG A 286 3.16 -2.24 17.17
CA ARG A 286 3.50 -0.82 16.89
C ARG A 286 2.86 0.23 17.83
N GLY A 287 2.58 -0.13 19.08
CA GLY A 287 1.92 0.79 20.03
C GLY A 287 0.39 0.76 19.98
N GLY A 288 -0.18 -0.23 19.28
CA GLY A 288 -1.58 -0.62 19.36
C GLY A 288 -2.50 -0.03 18.30
N THR A 289 -1.99 0.83 17.42
CA THR A 289 -2.72 1.30 16.23
C THR A 289 -1.77 1.42 15.05
N CYS A 290 -2.30 1.27 13.83
CA CYS A 290 -1.63 1.62 12.59
C CYS A 290 -2.53 2.55 11.76
N GLU A 291 -1.95 3.55 11.11
CA GLU A 291 -2.68 4.53 10.29
C GLU A 291 -2.24 4.44 8.83
N SER A 292 -3.14 4.80 7.91
CA SER A 292 -2.79 5.09 6.51
C SER A 292 -2.10 6.45 6.40
N VAL A 293 -1.32 6.67 5.35
CA VAL A 293 -1.06 8.04 4.89
C VAL A 293 -2.41 8.74 4.61
N PRO A 294 -2.61 10.04 4.96
CA PRO A 294 -3.83 10.74 4.60
C PRO A 294 -4.01 10.83 3.09
N MET A 295 -5.14 10.31 2.61
CA MET A 295 -5.47 10.20 1.19
C MET A 295 -6.51 11.24 0.80
N ILE A 296 -6.35 11.77 -0.41
CA ILE A 296 -7.23 12.73 -1.07
C ILE A 296 -7.80 12.05 -2.32
N VAL A 297 -9.12 12.13 -2.48
CA VAL A 297 -9.81 11.77 -3.73
C VAL A 297 -10.63 12.94 -4.23
N SER A 298 -10.86 12.98 -5.54
CA SER A 298 -11.74 13.93 -6.21
C SER A 298 -12.72 13.17 -7.09
N SER A 299 -13.98 13.61 -7.11
CA SER A 299 -15.05 13.00 -7.90
C SER A 299 -15.84 14.09 -8.63
N ASP A 300 -16.18 13.83 -9.89
CA ASP A 300 -17.14 14.63 -10.67
C ASP A 300 -18.61 14.26 -10.34
N LYS A 301 -18.81 13.33 -9.39
CA LYS A 301 -20.10 12.85 -8.90
C LYS A 301 -20.27 13.16 -7.42
N ASN A 302 -21.52 13.12 -6.98
CA ASN A 302 -21.91 13.17 -5.58
C ASN A 302 -21.35 11.99 -4.76
N GLU A 303 -21.05 10.86 -5.40
CA GLU A 303 -20.48 9.68 -4.77
C GLU A 303 -18.94 9.68 -4.90
N THR A 304 -18.26 9.29 -3.83
CA THR A 304 -16.82 8.99 -3.84
C THR A 304 -16.48 7.92 -2.81
N GLU A 305 -15.34 7.25 -2.97
CA GLU A 305 -14.82 6.29 -1.99
C GLU A 305 -13.34 6.55 -1.69
N LEU A 306 -12.93 6.28 -0.45
CA LEU A 306 -11.52 6.19 -0.07
C LEU A 306 -11.18 4.74 0.25
N LYS A 307 -10.05 4.26 -0.28
CA LYS A 307 -9.65 2.86 -0.25
C LYS A 307 -8.22 2.69 0.27
N TRP A 308 -8.06 1.94 1.36
CA TRP A 308 -6.76 1.58 1.92
C TRP A 308 -6.51 0.09 1.70
N VAL A 309 -5.60 -0.25 0.79
CA VAL A 309 -5.07 -1.62 0.65
C VAL A 309 -4.08 -1.82 1.79
N LEU A 310 -4.40 -2.72 2.73
CA LEU A 310 -3.61 -2.87 3.95
C LEU A 310 -2.26 -3.56 3.66
N PRO A 311 -1.12 -2.93 4.03
CA PRO A 311 0.17 -3.59 4.07
C PRO A 311 0.10 -4.89 4.87
N GLU A 312 0.74 -5.96 4.37
CA GLU A 312 0.69 -7.32 4.94
C GLU A 312 0.92 -7.36 6.45
N VAL A 313 1.90 -6.60 6.93
CA VAL A 313 2.25 -6.55 8.36
C VAL A 313 1.13 -5.96 9.23
N ILE A 314 0.27 -5.10 8.69
CA ILE A 314 -0.91 -4.56 9.39
C ILE A 314 -2.03 -5.60 9.37
N ARG A 315 -2.27 -6.25 8.21
CA ARG A 315 -3.27 -7.33 8.07
C ARG A 315 -3.11 -8.41 9.14
N LEU A 316 -1.87 -8.92 9.28
CA LEU A 316 -1.50 -9.98 10.22
C LEU A 316 -1.56 -9.58 11.71
N ASN A 317 -1.76 -8.30 12.03
CA ASN A 317 -1.73 -7.78 13.40
C ASN A 317 -3.01 -6.99 13.77
N ALA A 318 -4.07 -7.03 12.95
CA ALA A 318 -5.34 -6.38 13.27
C ALA A 318 -5.97 -6.97 14.54
N ASP A 319 -6.44 -6.12 15.45
CA ASP A 319 -7.04 -6.53 16.71
C ASP A 319 -8.56 -6.72 16.58
N HIS A 320 -9.03 -7.97 16.68
CA HIS A 320 -10.45 -8.30 16.66
C HIS A 320 -11.27 -7.68 17.81
N GLY A 321 -10.63 -7.36 18.94
CA GLY A 321 -11.26 -6.61 20.04
C GLY A 321 -11.19 -5.10 19.89
N GLY A 322 -10.48 -4.61 18.87
CA GLY A 322 -10.27 -3.20 18.58
C GLY A 322 -11.25 -2.64 17.54
N LYS A 323 -10.85 -1.54 16.90
CA LYS A 323 -11.67 -0.74 16.00
C LYS A 323 -10.99 -0.46 14.66
N ILE A 324 -11.82 -0.33 13.64
CA ILE A 324 -11.51 0.41 12.42
C ILE A 324 -12.08 1.81 12.58
N THR A 325 -11.25 2.82 12.34
CA THR A 325 -11.62 4.23 12.44
C THR A 325 -11.29 4.95 11.13
N PHE A 326 -12.16 5.84 10.70
CA PHE A 326 -11.91 6.80 9.62
C PHE A 326 -12.05 8.22 10.15
N THR A 327 -11.10 9.09 9.81
CA THR A 327 -11.11 10.52 10.17
C THR A 327 -11.17 11.37 8.90
N LEU A 328 -12.21 12.20 8.77
CA LEU A 328 -12.34 13.19 7.71
C LEU A 328 -11.54 14.46 8.07
N GLU A 329 -10.53 14.80 7.28
CA GLU A 329 -9.64 15.95 7.53
C GLU A 329 -10.05 17.18 6.72
N ARG A 330 -10.50 16.99 5.47
CA ARG A 330 -10.91 18.07 4.56
C ARG A 330 -11.98 17.57 3.59
N CYS A 331 -12.88 18.44 3.18
CA CYS A 331 -13.86 18.16 2.13
C CYS A 331 -14.13 19.47 1.37
N SER A 332 -14.41 19.39 0.07
CA SER A 332 -14.87 20.54 -0.72
C SER A 332 -16.27 21.00 -0.31
N LEU A 333 -17.06 20.12 0.32
CA LEU A 333 -18.39 20.40 0.83
C LEU A 333 -18.34 20.72 2.34
N SER A 334 -19.29 21.52 2.83
CA SER A 334 -19.41 21.81 4.26
C SER A 334 -19.74 20.58 5.09
N GLU A 335 -20.47 19.62 4.51
CA GLU A 335 -20.81 18.33 5.10
C GLU A 335 -20.88 17.24 4.02
N VAL A 336 -20.70 15.99 4.41
CA VAL A 336 -20.81 14.81 3.56
C VAL A 336 -21.41 13.65 4.36
N THR A 337 -22.18 12.78 3.72
CA THR A 337 -22.72 11.58 4.38
C THR A 337 -21.75 10.42 4.18
N ALA A 338 -21.19 9.88 5.27
CA ALA A 338 -20.51 8.60 5.24
C ALA A 338 -21.56 7.48 5.23
N LYS A 339 -21.54 6.67 4.19
CA LYS A 339 -22.59 5.68 3.89
C LYS A 339 -22.28 4.33 4.51
N GLU A 340 -21.11 3.80 4.21
CA GLU A 340 -20.77 2.40 4.46
C GLU A 340 -19.25 2.25 4.60
N LEU A 341 -18.82 1.42 5.55
CA LEU A 341 -17.48 0.84 5.58
C LEU A 341 -17.57 -0.58 5.02
N VAL A 342 -16.81 -0.86 3.97
CA VAL A 342 -16.62 -2.22 3.41
C VAL A 342 -15.21 -2.70 3.75
N VAL A 343 -15.10 -3.98 4.10
CA VAL A 343 -13.86 -4.68 4.42
C VAL A 343 -13.76 -5.94 3.55
N GLU A 344 -12.80 -5.93 2.63
CA GLU A 344 -12.36 -7.15 1.93
C GLU A 344 -11.47 -7.95 2.89
N TYR A 345 -11.73 -9.25 3.05
CA TYR A 345 -11.03 -10.10 4.00
C TYR A 345 -10.58 -11.44 3.40
N ALA A 346 -9.56 -12.02 4.01
CA ALA A 346 -9.08 -13.38 3.80
C ALA A 346 -9.32 -14.21 5.07
N LEU A 347 -9.42 -15.53 4.96
CA LEU A 347 -9.43 -16.41 6.12
C LEU A 347 -8.02 -16.57 6.69
N SER A 348 -7.84 -16.37 7.99
CA SER A 348 -6.63 -16.74 8.70
C SER A 348 -6.58 -18.25 8.95
N GLU A 349 -5.37 -18.81 8.92
CA GLU A 349 -5.07 -20.24 9.10
C GLU A 349 -5.19 -20.72 10.56
#